data_AF-A0A535BAY6-F1
#
_entry.id   AF-A0A535BAY6-F1
#
_cell.length_a   1.000
_cell.length_b   1.000
_cell.length_c   1.000
_cell.angle_alpha   90.00
_cell.angle_beta   90.00
_cell.angle_gamma   90.00
#
_symmetry.space_group_name_H-M   'P 1'
#
loop_
_entity.id
_entity.type
_entity.pdbx_description
1 polymer ?
#
loop_
_entity_poly.entity_id
_entity_poly.type
_entity_poly.pdbx_seq_one_letter_code
_entity_poly.pdbx_strand_id
1 'polypeptide(L)'
;MCASTCRRRTPSKWTERSDFAHPRYEIIGTGDVYDGRDEVERYYRESRVAFPDQRNELISLRHAGDAVIVEFWLLGTHRAG
;
A
#
# COMPACT_ATOMS: atom_id res chain seq x y z
N MET A 1 3.83 43.07 -5.31
CA MET A 1 4.80 42.31 -4.51
C MET A 1 4.14 41.90 -3.20
N CYS A 2 3.87 40.62 -3.00
CA CYS A 2 3.99 39.98 -1.68
C CYS A 2 4.16 38.48 -1.97
N ALA A 3 5.40 38.05 -1.88
CA ALA A 3 5.85 36.73 -2.28
C ALA A 3 5.77 35.78 -1.07
N SER A 4 5.21 34.60 -1.31
CA SER A 4 5.82 33.33 -0.88
C SER A 4 6.00 33.09 0.62
N THR A 5 4.99 32.46 1.24
CA THR A 5 5.27 31.36 2.18
C THR A 5 4.74 30.06 1.60
N CYS A 6 5.48 29.54 0.61
CA CYS A 6 5.46 28.11 0.31
C CYS A 6 6.06 27.41 1.53
N ARG A 7 5.20 26.99 2.47
CA ARG A 7 5.60 26.07 3.54
C ARG A 7 5.99 24.77 2.85
N ARG A 8 7.30 24.53 2.75
CA ARG A 8 7.86 23.22 2.41
C ARG A 8 7.22 22.20 3.35
N ARG A 9 6.30 21.40 2.81
CA ARG A 9 5.74 20.24 3.50
C ARG A 9 6.92 19.28 3.69
N THR A 10 7.34 19.10 4.93
CA THR A 10 8.26 18.03 5.33
C THR A 10 7.73 16.71 4.76
N PRO A 11 8.55 15.81 4.18
CA PRO A 11 8.05 14.50 3.79
C PRO A 11 7.59 13.82 5.07
N SER A 12 6.28 13.67 5.24
CA SER A 12 5.75 12.84 6.30
C SER A 12 6.36 11.47 6.08
N LYS A 13 7.14 11.01 7.06
CA LYS A 13 7.52 9.61 7.20
C LYS A 13 6.28 8.77 6.88
N TRP A 14 6.43 7.73 6.06
CA TRP A 14 5.36 6.79 5.71
C TRP A 14 4.89 6.06 6.97
N THR A 15 4.13 6.72 7.82
CA THR A 15 3.47 6.11 8.98
C THR A 15 2.04 5.89 8.56
N GLU A 16 1.78 4.62 8.30
CA GLU A 16 0.49 3.96 8.43
C GLU A 16 -0.63 4.48 7.53
N ARG A 17 -1.20 3.50 6.84
CA ARG A 17 -2.27 3.55 5.87
C ARG A 17 -3.55 4.09 6.51
N SER A 18 -3.55 5.39 6.77
CA SER A 18 -4.56 6.15 7.50
C SER A 18 -5.54 6.87 6.57
N ASP A 19 -5.37 6.73 5.25
CA ASP A 19 -6.20 7.43 4.25
C ASP A 19 -7.61 6.84 4.13
N PHE A 20 -7.86 5.63 4.65
CA PHE A 20 -9.18 5.00 4.65
C PHE A 20 -9.75 4.88 6.06
N ALA A 21 -11.00 5.31 6.24
CA ALA A 21 -11.70 5.23 7.54
C ALA A 21 -11.88 3.78 8.05
N HIS A 22 -12.06 2.83 7.13
CA HIS A 22 -12.11 1.40 7.42
C HIS A 22 -11.42 0.63 6.29
N PRO A 23 -10.11 0.34 6.40
CA PRO A 23 -9.39 -0.37 5.35
C PRO A 23 -9.80 -1.83 5.34
N ARG A 24 -9.99 -2.40 4.15
CA ARG A 24 -10.32 -3.79 3.92
C ARG A 24 -9.47 -4.32 2.77
N TYR A 25 -8.88 -5.49 2.94
CA TYR A 25 -8.03 -6.12 1.93
C TYR A 25 -8.46 -7.56 1.68
N GLU A 26 -8.79 -7.86 0.43
CA GLU A 26 -9.28 -9.17 -0.01
C GLU A 26 -8.30 -9.77 -1.01
N ILE A 27 -7.91 -11.03 -0.79
CA ILE A 27 -7.04 -11.80 -1.69
C ILE A 27 -7.90 -12.83 -2.39
N ILE A 28 -8.35 -12.50 -3.60
CA ILE A 28 -9.31 -13.32 -4.36
C ILE A 28 -8.80 -14.75 -4.61
N GLY A 29 -7.49 -14.92 -4.83
CA GLY A 29 -6.90 -16.24 -5.12
C GLY A 29 -6.94 -17.23 -3.96
N THR A 30 -6.96 -16.75 -2.71
CA THR A 30 -7.02 -17.59 -1.49
C THR A 30 -8.36 -17.49 -0.77
N GLY A 31 -9.13 -16.42 -1.02
CA GLY A 31 -10.35 -16.10 -0.28
C GLY A 31 -10.09 -15.38 1.05
N ASP A 32 -8.85 -15.04 1.36
CA ASP A 32 -8.52 -14.36 2.62
C ASP A 32 -9.06 -12.92 2.65
N VAL A 33 -9.52 -12.53 3.82
CA VAL A 33 -10.06 -11.21 4.10
C VAL A 33 -9.39 -10.66 5.36
N TYR A 34 -8.85 -9.45 5.25
CA TYR A 34 -8.32 -8.67 6.38
C TYR A 34 -9.15 -7.40 6.53
N ASP A 35 -9.83 -7.26 7.66
CA ASP A 35 -10.87 -6.26 7.86
C ASP A 35 -10.53 -5.31 9.02
N GLY A 36 -10.41 -4.03 8.70
CA GLY A 36 -9.98 -3.01 9.64
C GLY A 36 -8.47 -2.83 9.72
N ARG A 37 -8.07 -1.74 10.37
CA ARG A 37 -6.71 -1.23 10.35
C ARG A 37 -5.67 -2.25 10.81
N ASP A 38 -5.89 -2.85 11.97
CA ASP A 38 -4.91 -3.72 12.62
C ASP A 38 -4.63 -4.98 11.80
N GLU A 39 -5.67 -5.58 11.22
CA GLU A 39 -5.53 -6.79 10.40
C GLU A 39 -4.80 -6.50 9.09
N VAL A 40 -5.18 -5.42 8.40
CA VAL A 40 -4.52 -5.03 7.16
C VAL A 40 -3.07 -4.61 7.46
N GLU A 41 -2.78 -3.90 8.55
CA GLU A 41 -1.40 -3.54 8.93
C GLU A 41 -0.56 -4.78 9.25
N ARG A 42 -1.12 -5.73 10.01
CA ARG A 42 -0.47 -7.01 10.28
C ARG A 42 -0.15 -7.77 9.00
N TYR A 43 -1.10 -7.93 8.09
CA TYR A 43 -0.88 -8.58 6.79
C TYR A 43 0.29 -7.95 6.04
N TYR A 44 0.32 -6.62 5.97
CA TYR A 44 1.40 -5.95 5.26
C TYR A 44 2.75 -6.16 5.96
N ARG A 45 2.82 -6.02 7.28
CA ARG A 45 4.05 -6.23 8.04
C ARG A 45 4.59 -7.65 7.85
N GLU A 46 3.75 -8.66 7.99
CA GLU A 46 4.13 -10.07 7.85
C GLU A 46 4.63 -10.38 6.43
N SER A 47 3.96 -9.86 5.40
CA SER A 47 4.42 -10.06 4.02
C SER A 47 5.82 -9.47 3.79
N ARG A 48 6.16 -8.33 4.41
CA ARG A 48 7.50 -7.70 4.30
C ARG A 48 8.56 -8.41 5.12
N VAL A 49 8.18 -9.19 6.14
CA VAL A 49 9.13 -10.06 6.84
C VAL A 49 9.53 -11.23 5.93
N ALA A 50 8.54 -11.85 5.29
CA ALA A 50 8.77 -12.97 4.36
C ALA A 50 9.50 -12.54 3.08
N PHE A 51 9.17 -11.37 2.54
CA PHE A 51 9.74 -10.80 1.32
C PHE A 51 10.28 -9.38 1.60
N PRO A 52 11.49 -9.25 2.19
CA PRO A 52 12.05 -7.96 2.59
C PRO A 52 12.39 -7.02 1.41
N ASP A 53 12.62 -7.58 0.23
CA ASP A 53 12.90 -6.88 -1.02
C ASP A 53 11.65 -6.78 -1.93
N GLN A 54 10.46 -7.01 -1.37
CA GLN A 54 9.20 -6.96 -2.11
C GLN A 54 9.02 -5.59 -2.77
N ARG A 55 8.77 -5.58 -4.08
CA ARG A 55 8.52 -4.38 -4.89
C ARG A 55 7.45 -4.63 -5.96
N ASN A 56 6.87 -3.54 -6.45
CA ASN A 56 5.89 -3.56 -7.53
C ASN A 56 6.45 -2.80 -8.74
N GLU A 57 6.43 -3.43 -9.91
CA GLU A 57 6.73 -2.77 -11.19
C GLU A 57 5.43 -2.55 -11.96
N LEU A 58 5.07 -1.28 -12.17
CA LEU A 58 3.76 -0.90 -12.73
C LEU A 58 3.63 -1.34 -14.19
N ILE A 59 2.52 -2.00 -14.52
CA ILE A 59 2.11 -2.34 -15.90
C ILE A 59 1.06 -1.33 -16.38
N SER A 60 0.01 -1.10 -15.57
CA SER A 60 -1.09 -0.19 -15.92
C SER A 60 -1.74 0.39 -14.68
N LEU A 61 -2.18 1.66 -14.78
CA LEU A 61 -2.94 2.34 -13.75
C LEU A 61 -4.13 3.03 -14.41
N ARG A 62 -5.34 2.74 -13.94
CA ARG A 62 -6.57 3.35 -14.44
C ARG A 62 -7.55 3.65 -13.32
N HIS A 63 -8.33 4.70 -13.48
CA HIS A 63 -9.47 4.98 -12.60
C HIS A 63 -10.74 4.38 -13.22
N ALA A 64 -11.70 4.00 -12.38
CA ALA A 64 -13.01 3.50 -12.79
C ALA A 64 -14.04 3.82 -11.71
N GLY A 65 -14.97 4.74 -11.97
CA GLY A 65 -15.97 5.15 -10.98
C GLY A 65 -15.32 5.63 -9.67
N ASP A 66 -15.61 4.92 -8.58
CA ASP A 66 -15.08 5.10 -7.23
C ASP A 66 -13.82 4.26 -6.94
N ALA A 67 -13.25 3.61 -7.95
CA ALA A 67 -12.10 2.72 -7.83
C ALA A 67 -10.86 3.21 -8.60
N VAL A 68 -9.69 2.81 -8.10
CA VAL A 68 -8.42 2.83 -8.83
C VAL A 68 -7.98 1.38 -9.02
N ILE A 69 -7.67 1.02 -10.26
CA ILE A 69 -7.21 -0.32 -10.62
C ILE A 69 -5.74 -0.22 -11.02
N VAL A 70 -4.91 -1.04 -10.37
CA VAL A 70 -3.47 -1.08 -10.59
C VAL A 70 -3.09 -2.51 -11.00
N GLU A 71 -2.39 -2.61 -12.12
CA GLU A 71 -1.80 -3.85 -12.61
C GLU A 71 -0.28 -3.71 -12.53
N PHE A 72 0.40 -4.70 -11.97
CA PHE A 72 1.84 -4.65 -11.73
C PHE A 72 2.44 -6.05 -11.63
N TRP A 73 3.74 -6.16 -11.89
CA TRP A 73 4.53 -7.31 -11.48
C TRP A 73 4.88 -7.19 -10.00
N LEU A 74 4.48 -8.19 -9.22
CA LEU A 74 4.87 -8.32 -7.82
C LEU A 74 6.13 -9.17 -7.74
N LEU A 75 7.23 -8.57 -7.28
CA LEU A 75 8.55 -9.18 -7.26
C LEU A 75 9.07 -9.22 -5.83
N GLY A 76 9.77 -10.28 -5.46
CA GLY A 76 10.41 -10.40 -4.16
C GLY A 76 11.11 -11.76 -4.00
N THR A 77 12.08 -11.81 -3.11
CA THR A 77 12.82 -13.01 -2.74
C THR A 77 12.31 -13.50 -1.40
N HIS A 78 11.72 -14.70 -1.38
CA HIS A 78 11.29 -15.30 -0.12
C HIS A 78 12.52 -15.60 0.74
N ARG A 79 12.54 -15.12 1.98
CA ARG A 79 13.43 -15.66 2.99
C ARG A 79 12.91 -17.03 3.34
N ALA A 80 13.54 -18.09 2.82
CA ALA A 80 13.30 -19.44 3.33
C ALA A 80 13.42 -19.38 4.86
N GLY A 81 12.34 -19.76 5.55
CA GLY A 81 12.26 -19.76 7.01
C GLY A 81 13.23 -20.74 7.63
#